data_AF-A0A9P7UUB6-F1
#
_entry.id   AF-A0A9P7UUB6-F1
#
_cell.length_a   1.000
_cell.length_b   1.000
_cell.length_c   1.000
_cell.angle_alpha   90.00
_cell.angle_beta   90.00
_cell.angle_gamma   90.00
#
_symmetry.space_group_name_H-M   'P 1'
#
loop_
_entity.id
_entity.type
_entity.pdbx_description
1 polymer ?
#
loop_
_entity_poly.entity_id
_entity_poly.type
_entity_poly.pdbx_seq_one_letter_code
_entity_poly.pdbx_strand_id
1 'polypeptide(L)'
;MFPENYKFELSNGKAIGFSYPCTMLNHLVHAEFTNHQCHDLDPEARLYEVHSENSIFFELDGPYKAMILPSSKEEDIQSGRIERF
;
A
#
# COMPACT_ATOMS: atom_id res chain seq x y z
N MET A 1 -19.46 9.45 -8.07
CA MET A 1 -19.31 8.07 -7.57
C MET A 1 -17.86 7.68 -7.75
N PHE A 2 -17.20 7.21 -6.70
CA PHE A 2 -15.77 6.84 -6.76
C PHE A 2 -15.63 5.39 -7.24
N PRO A 3 -14.61 5.04 -8.04
CA PRO A 3 -14.36 3.65 -8.45
C PRO A 3 -14.02 2.77 -7.24
N GLU A 4 -14.73 1.64 -7.08
CA GLU A 4 -14.49 0.73 -5.96
C GLU A 4 -13.82 -0.57 -6.45
N ASN A 5 -14.56 -1.67 -6.50
CA ASN A 5 -14.04 -2.99 -6.81
C ASN A 5 -14.39 -3.40 -8.24
N TYR A 6 -13.41 -3.96 -8.93
CA TYR A 6 -13.55 -4.48 -10.29
C TYR A 6 -13.09 -5.93 -10.34
N LYS A 7 -13.57 -6.66 -11.34
CA LYS A 7 -13.21 -8.05 -11.58
C LYS A 7 -12.89 -8.24 -13.05
N PHE A 8 -11.71 -8.78 -13.34
CA PHE A 8 -11.31 -9.17 -14.68
C PHE A 8 -11.48 -10.67 -14.85
N GLU A 9 -12.03 -11.07 -16.00
CA GLU A 9 -12.04 -12.47 -16.44
C GLU A 9 -10.81 -12.73 -17.31
N LEU A 10 -10.05 -13.74 -16.94
CA LEU A 10 -8.86 -14.17 -17.68
C LEU A 10 -9.25 -15.20 -18.73
N SER A 11 -8.45 -15.30 -19.79
CA SER A 11 -8.63 -16.29 -20.87
C SER A 11 -8.63 -17.75 -20.40
N ASN A 12 -8.03 -18.03 -19.23
CA ASN A 12 -8.04 -19.35 -18.59
C ASN A 12 -9.29 -19.61 -17.73
N GLY A 13 -10.29 -18.72 -17.77
CA GLY A 13 -11.55 -18.84 -17.03
C GLY A 13 -11.45 -18.46 -15.54
N LYS A 14 -10.27 -18.11 -15.02
CA LYS A 14 -10.13 -17.57 -13.66
C LYS A 14 -10.49 -16.08 -13.67
N ALA A 15 -10.82 -15.57 -12.49
CA ALA A 15 -11.08 -14.15 -12.34
C ALA A 15 -10.20 -13.54 -11.25
N ILE A 16 -9.75 -12.32 -11.48
CA ILE A 16 -8.96 -11.53 -10.54
C ILE A 16 -9.78 -10.30 -10.15
N GLY A 17 -10.01 -10.16 -8.84
CA GLY A 17 -10.62 -8.97 -8.26
C GLY A 17 -9.54 -7.99 -7.80
N PHE A 18 -9.80 -6.70 -7.97
CA PHE A 18 -8.95 -5.65 -7.39
C PHE A 18 -9.80 -4.47 -6.92
N SER A 19 -9.27 -3.74 -5.95
CA SER A 19 -9.85 -2.51 -5.46
C SER A 19 -9.07 -1.33 -6.03
N TYR A 20 -9.75 -0.46 -6.78
CA TYR A 20 -9.13 0.72 -7.38
C TYR A 20 -8.34 1.58 -6.36
N PRO A 21 -8.88 1.98 -5.19
CA PRO A 21 -8.12 2.77 -4.22
C PRO A 21 -6.89 2.04 -3.70
N CYS A 22 -6.98 0.74 -3.43
CA CYS A 22 -5.85 -0.07 -2.99
C CYS A 22 -4.74 -0.12 -4.06
N THR A 23 -5.11 -0.47 -5.29
CA THR A 23 -4.16 -0.55 -6.41
C THR A 23 -3.52 0.79 -6.72
N MET A 24 -4.28 1.88 -6.65
CA MET A 24 -3.77 3.24 -6.86
C MET A 24 -2.71 3.60 -5.81
N LEU A 25 -2.97 3.34 -4.53
CA LEU A 25 -2.01 3.63 -3.46
C LEU A 25 -0.75 2.75 -3.56
N ASN A 26 -0.92 1.46 -3.87
CA ASN A 26 0.20 0.55 -4.08
C ASN A 26 1.06 0.95 -5.27
N HIS A 27 0.46 1.47 -6.34
CA HIS A 27 1.21 2.01 -7.48
C HIS A 27 2.06 3.22 -7.08
N LEU A 28 1.48 4.17 -6.33
CA LEU A 28 2.21 5.35 -5.87
C LEU A 28 3.34 4.99 -4.90
N VAL A 29 3.10 4.07 -3.97
CA VAL A 29 4.15 3.64 -3.03
C VAL A 29 5.27 2.91 -3.76
N HIS A 30 4.96 2.08 -4.74
CA HIS A 30 5.98 1.45 -5.55
C HIS A 30 6.78 2.48 -6.38
N ALA A 31 6.15 3.54 -6.89
CA ALA A 31 6.86 4.56 -7.65
C ALA A 31 7.85 5.36 -6.79
N GLU A 32 7.45 5.73 -5.56
CA GLU A 32 8.22 6.66 -4.73
C GLU A 32 9.15 5.97 -3.72
N PHE A 33 8.84 4.74 -3.30
CA PHE A 33 9.53 4.09 -2.17
C PHE A 33 10.19 2.76 -2.53
N THR A 34 10.34 2.44 -3.82
CA THR A 34 11.09 1.23 -4.21
C THR A 34 12.58 1.42 -3.94
N ASN A 35 13.16 0.49 -3.20
CA ASN A 35 14.60 0.45 -2.99
C ASN A 35 15.26 -0.17 -4.23
N HIS A 36 15.86 0.68 -5.08
CA HIS A 36 16.57 0.24 -6.28
C HIS A 36 17.99 -0.28 -6.02
N GLN A 37 18.41 -0.33 -4.76
CA GLN A 37 19.78 -0.69 -4.34
C GLN A 37 19.76 -1.85 -3.34
N CYS A 38 18.77 -2.74 -3.39
CA CYS A 38 18.76 -3.92 -2.54
C CYS A 38 19.90 -4.86 -2.99
N HIS A 39 20.73 -5.32 -2.05
CA HIS A 39 21.88 -6.18 -2.33
C HIS A 39 21.66 -7.56 -1.71
N ASP A 40 21.67 -8.59 -2.55
CA ASP A 40 21.64 -9.98 -2.13
C ASP A 40 22.97 -10.66 -2.44
N LEU A 41 23.46 -11.49 -1.50
CA LEU A 41 24.69 -12.25 -1.70
C LEU A 41 24.36 -13.53 -2.49
N ASP A 42 24.96 -13.67 -3.67
CA ASP A 42 25.02 -14.97 -4.36
C ASP A 42 26.04 -15.86 -3.61
N PRO A 43 25.58 -16.94 -2.94
CA PRO A 43 26.46 -17.80 -2.16
C PRO A 43 27.41 -18.64 -3.02
N GLU A 44 27.10 -18.88 -4.30
CA GLU A 44 27.94 -19.65 -5.21
C GLU A 44 29.01 -18.77 -5.85
N ALA A 45 28.61 -17.62 -6.43
CA ALA A 45 29.55 -16.69 -7.05
C ALA A 45 30.34 -15.84 -6.04
N ARG A 46 29.87 -15.74 -4.79
CA ARG A 46 30.37 -14.82 -3.74
C ARG A 46 30.39 -13.36 -4.18
N LEU A 47 29.41 -12.98 -5.01
CA LEU A 47 29.21 -11.63 -5.50
C LEU A 47 27.87 -11.10 -4.97
N TYR A 48 27.78 -9.79 -4.82
CA TYR A 48 26.50 -9.16 -4.49
C TYR A 48 25.77 -8.82 -5.79
N GLU A 49 24.51 -9.23 -5.88
CA GLU A 49 23.59 -8.83 -6.93
C GLU A 49 22.72 -7.68 -6.43
N VAL A 50 22.58 -6.64 -7.25
CA VAL A 50 21.74 -5.48 -6.94
C VAL A 50 20.43 -5.58 -7.69
N HIS A 51 19.31 -5.44 -6.98
CA HIS A 51 17.99 -5.41 -7.59
C HIS A 51 17.10 -4.34 -6.95
N SER A 52 15.97 -4.10 -7.61
CA SER A 52 14.91 -3.25 -7.08
C SER A 52 13.93 -4.09 -6.28
N GLU A 53 13.60 -3.65 -5.08
CA GLU A 53 12.65 -4.35 -4.21
C GLU A 53 11.73 -3.36 -3.49
N ASN A 54 10.46 -3.74 -3.42
CA ASN A 54 9.45 -3.09 -2.58
C ASN A 54 8.36 -4.09 -2.21
N SER A 55 8.23 -4.35 -0.92
CA SER A 55 7.23 -5.25 -0.35
C SER A 55 6.14 -4.52 0.44
N ILE A 56 6.05 -3.19 0.30
CA ILE A 56 5.05 -2.36 0.97
C ILE A 56 3.75 -2.40 0.16
N PHE A 57 2.73 -3.01 0.74
CA PHE A 57 1.39 -3.07 0.16
C PHE A 57 0.35 -2.64 1.18
N PHE A 58 -0.53 -1.74 0.77
CA PHE A 58 -1.78 -1.51 1.45
C PHE A 58 -2.74 -2.67 1.20
N GLU A 59 -3.49 -2.97 2.23
CA GLU A 59 -4.71 -3.77 2.16
C GLU A 59 -5.88 -2.91 2.64
N LEU A 60 -7.07 -3.21 2.14
CA LEU A 60 -8.30 -2.53 2.56
C LEU A 60 -9.12 -3.49 3.40
N ASP A 61 -9.45 -3.04 4.61
CA ASP A 61 -10.44 -3.69 5.43
C ASP A 61 -11.85 -3.17 5.11
N GLY A 62 -12.77 -4.12 4.87
CA GLY A 62 -14.21 -3.89 4.85
C GLY A 62 -14.78 -3.26 3.56
N PRO A 63 -16.11 -3.21 3.50
CA PRO A 63 -16.77 -1.91 3.61
C PRO A 63 -17.39 -1.73 5.00
N TYR A 64 -17.17 -0.57 5.61
CA TYR A 64 -17.74 -0.25 6.93
C TYR A 64 -19.09 0.46 6.81
N LYS A 65 -20.05 0.08 7.65
CA LYS A 65 -21.37 0.75 7.70
C LYS A 65 -21.30 2.12 8.37
N ALA A 66 -20.47 2.27 9.39
CA ALA A 66 -20.28 3.52 10.12
C ALA A 66 -18.93 3.52 10.83
N MET A 67 -18.38 4.71 11.04
CA MET A 67 -17.22 4.98 11.88
C MET A 67 -17.57 6.21 12.73
N ILE A 68 -17.41 6.11 14.05
CA ILE A 68 -17.74 7.20 14.99
C ILE A 68 -16.44 7.63 15.65
N LEU A 69 -16.02 8.88 15.38
CA LEU A 69 -14.80 9.47 15.92
C LEU A 69 -15.19 10.56 16.94
N PRO A 70 -14.97 10.36 18.25
CA PRO A 70 -15.21 11.40 19.26
C PRO A 70 -14.15 12.51 19.17
N SER A 71 -14.50 13.73 19.56
CA SER A 71 -13.59 14.89 19.62
C SER A 71 -13.47 15.45 21.04
N SER A 72 -12.32 16.05 21.36
CA SER A 72 -12.07 16.76 22.63
C SER A 72 -12.73 18.14 22.67
N LYS A 73 -12.95 18.68 23.88
CA LYS A 73 -13.49 20.03 24.12
C LYS A 73 -12.43 21.12 24.13
N GLU A 74 -11.15 20.76 24.16
CA GLU A 74 -10.04 21.72 24.13
C GLU A 74 -9.88 22.30 22.71
N GLU A 75 -9.84 23.63 22.59
CA GLU A 75 -10.02 24.36 21.33
C GLU A 75 -8.98 24.06 20.23
N ASP A 76 -7.90 23.33 20.51
CA ASP A 76 -6.83 23.09 19.52
C ASP A 76 -6.22 21.68 19.54
N ILE A 77 -6.97 20.66 19.96
CA ILE A 77 -6.56 19.26 19.74
C ILE A 77 -7.36 18.68 18.58
N GLN A 78 -7.12 19.23 17.39
CA GLN A 78 -7.37 18.48 16.18
C GLN A 78 -6.31 17.36 16.14
N SER A 79 -6.78 16.12 16.32
CA SER A 79 -5.98 14.90 16.27
C SER A 79 -4.97 14.95 15.11
N GLY A 80 -3.67 15.07 15.41
CA GLY A 80 -2.60 15.07 14.42
C GLY A 80 -1.43 16.04 14.62
N ARG A 81 -0.99 16.34 15.86
CA ARG A 81 0.34 16.95 16.07
C ARG A 81 1.39 15.84 16.21
N ILE A 82 2.01 15.46 15.10
CA ILE A 82 3.22 14.64 15.12
C ILE A 82 4.35 15.54 15.63
N GLU A 83 4.71 15.37 16.91
CA GLU A 83 5.95 15.96 17.41
C GLU A 83 7.10 15.31 16.65
N ARG A 84 7.80 16.14 15.87
CA ARG A 84 9.11 15.82 15.31
C ARG A 84 10.05 15.55 16.49
N PHE A 85 10.57 14.33 16.56
CA PHE A 85 11.88 14.07 17.12
C PHE A 85 12.82 13.77 15.95
#